data_AF-A7B927-F1
#
_entry.id   AF-A7B927-F1
#
_cell.length_a   1.000
_cell.length_b   1.000
_cell.length_c   1.000
_cell.angle_alpha   90.00
_cell.angle_beta   90.00
_cell.angle_gamma   90.00
#
_symmetry.space_group_name_H-M   'P 1'
#
loop_
_entity.id
_entity.type
_entity.pdbx_description
1 polymer ?
#
loop_
_entity_poly.entity_id
_entity_poly.type
_entity_poly.pdbx_seq_one_letter_code
_entity_poly.pdbx_strand_id
1 'polypeptide(L)'
;MTMFSTITSGEIRQALEQVSRQYLAGNLSRPQAVAHYDTSDLEIGITSYSDDACEQPHFHTQATEYQYMLSGWTQYLDTDTGEEYEFRSGDFYVIEPGTTYAQRSKRGTQILFIKVPSTNDKNVVTPGPDVEAWLASSLTTTRVDYSHAPDAPAANSIVPAAAVAIECEGCILMLQRRDSGNWTLPGGTLEFGESLADCAVRELKEETGLDVRVTGIVGTYTDPDVRIAYSDGEVRQEFTVVFHGVSEGHEVSLDSESTGFRWVSKDELLDLRLADSQRRRLEDLLRYLADGTQRIA
;
A
#
# COMPACT_ATOMS: atom_id res chain seq x y z
N MET A 1 -34.66 1.01 28.13
CA MET A 1 -34.21 1.80 26.97
C MET A 1 -32.71 1.66 26.90
N THR A 2 -32.18 1.16 25.79
CA THR A 2 -30.73 1.18 25.55
C THR A 2 -30.29 2.64 25.39
N MET A 3 -29.34 3.09 26.22
CA MET A 3 -28.82 4.47 26.21
C MET A 3 -27.76 4.71 25.12
N PHE A 4 -27.41 3.69 24.35
CA PHE A 4 -26.41 3.76 23.28
C PHE A 4 -27.03 3.32 21.95
N SER A 5 -26.82 4.14 20.93
CA SER A 5 -27.02 3.78 19.52
C SER A 5 -25.67 3.41 18.93
N THR A 6 -25.63 2.36 18.12
CA THR A 6 -24.37 1.84 17.56
C THR A 6 -24.51 1.55 16.07
N ILE A 7 -23.49 1.92 15.30
CA ILE A 7 -23.25 1.40 13.96
C ILE A 7 -21.97 0.58 14.08
N THR A 8 -22.05 -0.72 13.82
CA THR A 8 -20.94 -1.64 14.01
C THR A 8 -19.93 -1.53 12.88
N SER A 9 -18.69 -1.97 13.14
CA SER A 9 -17.67 -2.03 12.08
C SER A 9 -18.04 -2.99 10.94
N GLY A 10 -18.92 -3.97 11.18
CA GLY A 10 -19.44 -4.86 10.14
C GLY A 10 -20.38 -4.12 9.19
N GLU A 11 -21.34 -3.36 9.74
CA GLU A 11 -22.28 -2.54 8.96
C GLU A 11 -21.56 -1.47 8.14
N ILE A 12 -20.59 -0.77 8.73
CA ILE A 12 -19.80 0.25 8.03
C ILE A 12 -19.02 -0.37 6.87
N ARG A 13 -18.33 -1.50 7.10
CA ARG A 13 -17.55 -2.18 6.05
C ARG A 13 -18.44 -2.65 4.91
N GLN A 14 -19.56 -3.30 5.22
CA GLN A 14 -20.52 -3.77 4.22
C GLN A 14 -21.10 -2.62 3.40
N ALA A 15 -21.36 -1.45 4.00
CA ALA A 15 -21.80 -0.27 3.27
C ALA A 15 -20.71 0.22 2.30
N LEU A 16 -19.46 0.34 2.77
CA LEU A 16 -18.34 0.84 1.97
C LEU A 16 -17.88 -0.11 0.84
N GLU A 17 -18.31 -1.37 0.85
CA GLU A 17 -18.16 -2.28 -0.30
C GLU A 17 -18.99 -1.83 -1.52
N GLN A 18 -20.06 -1.05 -1.31
CA GLN A 18 -21.02 -0.67 -2.35
C GLN A 18 -20.98 0.82 -2.69
N VAL A 19 -20.54 1.67 -1.75
CA VAL A 19 -20.50 3.13 -1.92
C VAL A 19 -19.16 3.69 -1.52
N SER A 20 -18.72 4.73 -2.23
CA SER A 20 -17.49 5.45 -1.90
C SER A 20 -17.64 6.41 -0.72
N ARG A 21 -18.87 6.73 -0.30
CA ARG A 21 -19.12 7.63 0.84
C ARG A 21 -20.33 7.15 1.64
N GLN A 22 -20.12 6.91 2.93
CA GLN A 22 -21.15 6.50 3.88
C GLN A 22 -21.22 7.51 5.03
N TYR A 23 -22.38 8.15 5.20
CA TYR A 23 -22.61 9.07 6.32
C TYR A 23 -23.11 8.30 7.54
N LEU A 24 -22.61 8.67 8.71
CA LEU A 24 -22.93 8.11 10.00
C LEU A 24 -23.87 9.03 10.81
N ALA A 25 -23.77 10.34 10.58
CA ALA A 25 -24.63 11.35 11.16
C ALA A 25 -24.84 12.53 10.20
N GLY A 26 -26.01 13.18 10.26
CA GLY A 26 -26.30 14.41 9.51
C GLY A 26 -27.77 14.56 9.11
N ASN A 27 -28.13 15.71 8.54
CA ASN A 27 -29.48 15.97 8.02
C ASN A 27 -29.52 15.63 6.51
N LEU A 28 -29.55 14.34 6.23
CA LEU A 28 -29.25 13.82 4.90
C LEU A 28 -30.51 13.70 4.03
N SER A 29 -30.44 14.21 2.80
CA SER A 29 -31.53 14.07 1.82
C SER A 29 -31.52 12.73 1.07
N ARG A 30 -30.39 12.02 1.07
CA ARG A 30 -30.20 10.75 0.37
C ARG A 30 -30.20 9.58 1.37
N PRO A 31 -30.81 8.44 1.02
CA PRO A 31 -30.79 7.26 1.86
C PRO A 31 -29.36 6.77 2.07
N GLN A 32 -29.11 6.20 3.25
CA GLN A 32 -27.83 5.62 3.65
C GLN A 32 -27.96 4.10 3.74
N ALA A 33 -26.86 3.37 3.50
CA ALA A 33 -26.86 1.91 3.60
C ALA A 33 -26.94 1.42 5.06
N VAL A 34 -26.47 2.25 6.01
CA VAL A 34 -26.60 2.01 7.45
C VAL A 34 -27.66 2.92 8.08
N ALA A 35 -28.21 2.49 9.21
CA ALA A 35 -29.01 3.36 10.06
C ALA A 35 -28.11 4.48 10.62
N HIS A 36 -28.29 5.69 10.10
CA HIS A 36 -27.51 6.86 10.49
C HIS A 36 -28.24 7.66 11.59
N TYR A 37 -27.51 8.59 12.20
CA TYR A 37 -28.05 9.47 13.23
C TYR A 37 -28.48 10.82 12.65
N ASP A 38 -29.77 11.14 12.76
CA ASP A 38 -30.31 12.42 12.29
C ASP A 38 -29.85 13.57 13.19
N THR A 39 -29.14 14.55 12.62
CA THR A 39 -28.77 15.79 13.31
C THR A 39 -28.60 16.94 12.32
N SER A 40 -29.01 18.15 12.72
CA SER A 40 -28.81 19.38 11.95
C SER A 40 -27.53 20.12 12.27
N ASP A 41 -26.78 19.67 13.28
CA ASP A 41 -25.63 20.42 13.80
C ASP A 41 -24.38 20.18 12.96
N LEU A 42 -24.19 18.95 12.49
CA LEU A 42 -22.99 18.50 11.79
C LEU A 42 -23.27 17.28 10.91
N GLU A 43 -22.39 17.00 9.97
CA GLU A 43 -22.35 15.73 9.23
C GLU A 43 -21.08 14.97 9.62
N ILE A 44 -21.20 13.65 9.79
CA ILE A 44 -20.04 12.75 9.94
C ILE A 44 -20.18 11.68 8.89
N GLY A 45 -19.11 11.38 8.19
CA GLY A 45 -19.08 10.25 7.29
C GLY A 45 -17.68 9.74 7.04
N ILE A 46 -17.62 8.61 6.33
CA ILE A 46 -16.38 8.01 5.87
C ILE A 46 -16.43 8.01 4.34
N THR A 47 -15.38 8.54 3.72
CA THR A 47 -15.11 8.33 2.30
C THR A 47 -14.11 7.20 2.15
N SER A 48 -14.33 6.30 1.19
CA SER A 48 -13.48 5.15 0.88
C SER A 48 -13.29 5.06 -0.64
N TYR A 49 -12.05 5.11 -1.11
CA TYR A 49 -11.72 5.03 -2.53
C TYR A 49 -11.15 3.64 -2.85
N SER A 50 -11.89 2.83 -3.62
CA SER A 50 -11.44 1.51 -4.10
C SER A 50 -10.36 1.62 -5.18
N ASP A 51 -10.43 2.70 -5.96
CA ASP A 51 -9.54 3.03 -7.05
C ASP A 51 -8.92 4.42 -6.80
N ASP A 52 -7.94 4.79 -7.61
CA ASP A 52 -7.43 6.16 -7.60
C ASP A 52 -8.56 7.11 -8.00
N ALA A 53 -8.73 8.20 -7.26
CA ALA A 53 -9.87 9.09 -7.39
C ALA A 53 -9.44 10.55 -7.32
N CYS A 54 -10.21 11.41 -7.99
CA CYS A 54 -10.01 12.85 -7.97
C CYS A 54 -11.36 13.55 -7.69
N GLU A 55 -11.32 14.64 -6.94
CA GLU A 55 -12.45 15.55 -6.78
C GLU A 55 -12.18 16.87 -7.51
N GLN A 56 -13.18 17.31 -8.28
CA GLN A 56 -13.12 18.59 -8.98
C GLN A 56 -12.99 19.76 -8.01
N PRO A 57 -12.38 20.88 -8.42
CA PRO A 57 -12.23 22.04 -7.55
C PRO A 57 -13.55 22.49 -6.96
N HIS A 58 -13.57 22.73 -5.65
CA HIS A 58 -14.75 23.24 -4.97
C HIS A 58 -14.39 23.94 -3.68
N PHE A 59 -15.36 24.67 -3.14
CA PHE A 59 -15.29 25.26 -1.81
C PHE A 59 -16.64 25.17 -1.10
N HIS A 60 -16.60 25.32 0.21
CA HIS A 60 -17.77 25.46 1.08
C HIS A 60 -17.89 26.90 1.56
N THR A 61 -19.09 27.48 1.54
CA THR A 61 -19.29 28.90 1.93
C THR A 61 -19.38 29.11 3.42
N GLN A 62 -19.82 28.09 4.16
CA GLN A 62 -20.10 28.18 5.59
C GLN A 62 -19.44 27.04 6.36
N ALA A 63 -19.36 25.86 5.75
CA ALA A 63 -18.93 24.69 6.47
C ALA A 63 -17.41 24.58 6.58
N THR A 64 -16.93 24.40 7.80
CA THR A 64 -15.58 23.90 8.07
C THR A 64 -15.61 22.38 7.96
N GLU A 65 -14.61 21.81 7.29
CA GLU A 65 -14.42 20.36 7.19
C GLU A 65 -13.22 19.93 8.03
N TYR A 66 -13.46 19.06 8.99
CA TYR A 66 -12.42 18.40 9.77
C TYR A 66 -12.22 16.99 9.22
N GLN A 67 -10.98 16.61 8.97
CA GLN A 67 -10.63 15.38 8.29
C GLN A 67 -9.64 14.59 9.15
N TYR A 68 -9.85 13.28 9.24
CA TYR A 68 -8.91 12.35 9.85
C TYR A 68 -8.66 11.17 8.91
N MET A 69 -7.40 10.96 8.56
CA MET A 69 -6.99 9.91 7.64
C MET A 69 -6.99 8.55 8.35
N LEU A 70 -7.93 7.68 8.00
CA LEU A 70 -8.02 6.31 8.53
C LEU A 70 -7.00 5.38 7.85
N SER A 71 -6.79 5.57 6.55
CA SER A 71 -5.82 4.81 5.75
C SER A 71 -5.48 5.54 4.45
N GLY A 72 -4.37 5.14 3.81
CA GLY A 72 -3.97 5.59 2.49
C GLY A 72 -3.38 6.99 2.45
N TRP A 73 -3.50 7.64 1.29
CA TRP A 73 -2.80 8.87 0.95
C TRP A 73 -3.66 9.73 0.02
N THR A 74 -3.84 10.99 0.42
CA THR A 74 -4.53 12.01 -0.36
C THR A 74 -3.66 13.24 -0.49
N GLN A 75 -3.89 13.99 -1.57
CA GLN A 75 -3.27 15.27 -1.79
C GLN A 75 -4.31 16.30 -2.20
N TYR A 76 -4.14 17.51 -1.68
CA TYR A 76 -4.98 18.66 -1.94
C TYR A 76 -4.15 19.73 -2.65
N LEU A 77 -4.76 20.40 -3.61
CA LEU A 77 -4.22 21.59 -4.26
C LEU A 77 -5.14 22.75 -3.91
N ASP A 78 -4.63 23.74 -3.19
CA ASP A 78 -5.30 25.03 -3.07
C ASP A 78 -5.21 25.73 -4.43
N THR A 79 -6.35 25.91 -5.10
CA THR A 79 -6.36 26.40 -6.48
C THR A 79 -6.15 27.90 -6.61
N ASP A 80 -6.25 28.63 -5.49
CA ASP A 80 -6.06 30.08 -5.46
C ASP A 80 -4.58 30.44 -5.27
N THR A 81 -3.86 29.64 -4.49
CA THR A 81 -2.43 29.84 -4.17
C THR A 81 -1.49 28.96 -4.99
N GLY A 82 -1.97 27.82 -5.47
CA GLY A 82 -1.17 26.77 -6.12
C GLY A 82 -0.39 25.91 -5.13
N GLU A 83 -0.64 26.02 -3.83
CA GLU A 83 0.04 25.23 -2.80
C GLU A 83 -0.53 23.81 -2.71
N GLU A 84 0.35 22.81 -2.62
CA GLU A 84 0.00 21.41 -2.51
C GLU A 84 0.21 20.90 -1.07
N TYR A 85 -0.77 20.16 -0.56
CA TYR A 85 -0.78 19.58 0.77
C TYR A 85 -0.99 18.07 0.69
N GLU A 86 -0.18 17.29 1.40
CA GLU A 86 -0.28 15.83 1.44
C GLU A 86 -0.70 15.36 2.83
N PHE A 87 -1.62 14.39 2.87
CA PHE A 87 -2.09 13.77 4.12
C PHE A 87 -2.08 12.25 4.00
N ARG A 88 -1.62 11.58 5.06
CA ARG A 88 -1.42 10.14 5.17
C ARG A 88 -2.16 9.60 6.39
N SER A 89 -2.29 8.28 6.49
CA SER A 89 -2.89 7.61 7.64
C SER A 89 -2.40 8.17 8.99
N GLY A 90 -3.34 8.59 9.85
CA GLY A 90 -3.07 9.21 11.14
C GLY A 90 -3.04 10.75 11.14
N ASP A 91 -2.99 11.39 9.97
CA ASP A 91 -3.02 12.85 9.89
C ASP A 91 -4.43 13.40 10.16
N PHE A 92 -4.46 14.57 10.82
CA PHE A 92 -5.66 15.39 11.03
C PHE A 92 -5.46 16.74 10.36
N TYR A 93 -6.45 17.21 9.63
CA TYR A 93 -6.40 18.50 8.96
C TYR A 93 -7.78 19.14 8.86
N VAL A 94 -7.78 20.45 8.61
CA VAL A 94 -9.00 21.27 8.56
C VAL A 94 -9.00 22.05 7.25
N ILE A 95 -10.15 22.08 6.59
CA ILE A 95 -10.41 22.93 5.44
C ILE A 95 -11.39 24.00 5.87
N GLU A 96 -10.95 25.25 5.81
CA GLU A 96 -11.75 26.39 6.24
C GLU A 96 -12.77 26.82 5.16
N PRO A 97 -13.90 27.42 5.56
CA PRO A 97 -14.86 27.96 4.62
C PRO A 97 -14.21 28.97 3.66
N GLY A 98 -14.52 28.85 2.37
CA GLY A 98 -14.01 29.71 1.32
C GLY A 98 -12.71 29.23 0.67
N THR A 99 -12.03 28.21 1.22
CA THR A 99 -10.86 27.61 0.58
C THR A 99 -11.29 26.82 -0.65
N THR A 100 -10.85 27.22 -1.84
CA THR A 100 -11.07 26.47 -3.07
C THR A 100 -9.95 25.45 -3.26
N TYR A 101 -10.31 24.17 -3.28
CA TYR A 101 -9.34 23.10 -3.41
C TYR A 101 -9.76 22.04 -4.41
N ALA A 102 -8.76 21.42 -5.05
CA ALA A 102 -8.89 20.17 -5.78
C ALA A 102 -8.29 19.03 -4.94
N GLN A 103 -8.76 17.80 -5.13
CA GLN A 103 -8.28 16.65 -4.37
C GLN A 103 -7.93 15.50 -5.31
N ARG A 104 -6.88 14.75 -4.97
CA ARG A 104 -6.62 13.42 -5.49
C ARG A 104 -6.33 12.45 -4.35
N SER A 105 -6.76 11.22 -4.51
CA SER A 105 -6.68 10.18 -3.48
C SER A 105 -6.25 8.88 -4.12
N LYS A 106 -5.29 8.22 -3.50
CA LYS A 106 -4.85 6.91 -3.95
C LYS A 106 -5.87 5.83 -3.57
N ARG A 107 -5.96 4.75 -4.36
CA ARG A 107 -6.71 3.55 -3.98
C ARG A 107 -6.38 3.11 -2.54
N GLY A 108 -7.39 2.64 -1.80
CA GLY A 108 -7.25 2.26 -0.40
C GLY A 108 -7.28 3.42 0.60
N THR A 109 -7.50 4.65 0.12
CA THR A 109 -7.64 5.82 0.99
C THR A 109 -9.01 5.84 1.66
N GLN A 110 -9.01 5.95 3.00
CA GLN A 110 -10.21 6.15 3.80
C GLN A 110 -10.06 7.39 4.68
N ILE A 111 -11.08 8.24 4.66
CA ILE A 111 -11.08 9.52 5.37
C ILE A 111 -12.36 9.64 6.18
N LEU A 112 -12.23 9.79 7.50
CA LEU A 112 -13.33 10.23 8.35
C LEU A 112 -13.44 11.75 8.23
N PHE A 113 -14.58 12.23 7.78
CA PHE A 113 -14.86 13.66 7.68
C PHE A 113 -15.95 14.08 8.65
N ILE A 114 -15.81 15.30 9.18
CA ILE A 114 -16.81 15.98 10.00
C ILE A 114 -17.03 17.36 9.38
N LYS A 115 -18.28 17.68 9.06
CA LYS A 115 -18.65 18.95 8.45
C LYS A 115 -19.55 19.76 9.38
N VAL A 116 -19.19 21.02 9.65
CA VAL A 116 -19.94 21.88 10.57
C VAL A 116 -20.13 23.27 9.97
N PRO A 117 -21.37 23.80 9.84
CA PRO A 117 -22.64 23.14 10.16
C PRO A 117 -23.07 22.09 9.11
N SER A 118 -24.12 21.30 9.41
CA SER A 118 -24.76 20.39 8.43
C SER A 118 -25.56 21.20 7.39
N THR A 119 -24.85 21.72 6.39
CA THR A 119 -25.44 22.48 5.28
C THR A 119 -24.94 21.98 3.94
N ASN A 120 -25.81 21.93 2.92
CA ASN A 120 -25.39 21.66 1.55
C ASN A 120 -25.01 22.97 0.83
N ASP A 121 -23.74 23.37 1.00
CA ASP A 121 -23.19 24.67 0.59
C ASP A 121 -21.95 24.53 -0.32
N LYS A 122 -21.78 23.36 -0.96
CA LYS A 122 -20.69 23.08 -1.88
C LYS A 122 -20.85 23.87 -3.17
N ASN A 123 -19.80 24.55 -3.60
CA ASN A 123 -19.74 25.28 -4.86
C ASN A 123 -18.61 24.71 -5.72
N VAL A 124 -18.95 24.12 -6.86
CA VAL A 124 -17.97 23.55 -7.81
C VAL A 124 -17.40 24.65 -8.69
N VAL A 125 -16.09 24.63 -8.89
CA VAL A 125 -15.34 25.57 -9.72
C VAL A 125 -14.78 24.82 -10.93
N THR A 126 -14.93 25.40 -12.12
CA THR A 126 -14.35 24.84 -13.34
C THR A 126 -12.82 24.95 -13.28
N PRO A 127 -12.06 23.84 -13.38
CA PRO A 127 -10.61 23.90 -13.33
C PRO A 127 -10.02 24.63 -14.54
N GLY A 128 -8.92 25.35 -14.32
CA GLY A 128 -8.05 25.79 -15.40
C GLY A 128 -7.13 24.68 -15.91
N PRO A 129 -6.41 24.87 -17.03
CA PRO A 129 -5.57 23.83 -17.64
C PRO A 129 -4.52 23.23 -16.70
N ASP A 130 -3.94 24.04 -15.80
CA ASP A 130 -2.92 23.58 -14.86
C ASP A 130 -3.51 22.63 -13.81
N VAL A 131 -4.71 22.94 -13.31
CA VAL A 131 -5.44 22.10 -12.35
C VAL A 131 -5.94 20.82 -13.03
N GLU A 132 -6.38 20.90 -14.29
CA GLU A 132 -6.73 19.71 -15.09
C GLU A 132 -5.52 18.78 -15.28
N ALA A 133 -4.36 19.34 -15.61
CA ALA A 133 -3.12 18.57 -15.74
C ALA A 133 -2.70 17.93 -14.40
N TRP A 134 -2.84 18.67 -13.29
CA TRP A 134 -2.57 18.13 -11.96
C TRP A 134 -3.52 16.97 -11.61
N LEU A 135 -4.83 17.14 -11.83
CA LEU A 135 -5.85 16.10 -11.60
C LEU A 135 -5.64 14.85 -12.46
N ALA A 136 -5.04 15.00 -13.65
CA ALA A 136 -4.74 13.90 -14.55
C ALA A 136 -3.46 13.13 -14.18
N SER A 137 -2.64 13.65 -13.26
CA SER A 137 -1.40 13.02 -12.82
C SER A 137 -1.61 12.06 -11.65
N SER A 138 -0.84 10.98 -11.60
CA SER A 138 -1.03 9.90 -10.62
C SER A 138 -0.16 10.04 -9.37
N LEU A 139 -0.74 9.66 -8.22
CA LEU A 139 0.00 9.49 -6.97
C LEU A 139 0.82 8.19 -7.03
N THR A 140 2.11 8.32 -7.31
CA THR A 140 3.03 7.17 -7.38
C THR A 140 3.61 6.88 -5.99
N THR A 141 3.44 5.65 -5.49
CA THR A 141 4.05 5.28 -4.21
C THR A 141 5.53 5.02 -4.44
N THR A 142 6.39 5.70 -3.70
CA THR A 142 7.83 5.40 -3.67
C THR A 142 8.16 4.55 -2.47
N ARG A 143 9.17 3.68 -2.60
CA ARG A 143 9.67 2.80 -1.57
C ARG A 143 11.10 3.19 -1.18
N VAL A 144 11.38 3.23 0.11
CA VAL A 144 12.74 3.39 0.66
C VAL A 144 13.02 2.25 1.63
N ASP A 145 14.09 1.51 1.37
CA ASP A 145 14.56 0.43 2.24
C ASP A 145 15.57 0.98 3.25
N TYR A 146 15.31 0.75 4.54
CA TYR A 146 16.21 1.06 5.64
C TYR A 146 16.77 -0.23 6.23
N SER A 147 18.09 -0.27 6.43
CA SER A 147 18.78 -1.37 7.10
C SER A 147 19.65 -0.80 8.21
N HIS A 148 19.26 -1.05 9.47
CA HIS A 148 19.99 -0.59 10.65
C HIS A 148 20.27 0.93 10.65
N ALA A 149 19.37 1.69 10.04
CA ALA A 149 19.52 3.13 9.84
C ALA A 149 18.88 3.89 11.02
N PRO A 150 19.61 4.77 11.71
CA PRO A 150 19.11 5.46 12.91
C PRO A 150 18.00 6.48 12.61
N ASP A 151 17.92 6.94 11.36
CA ASP A 151 16.91 7.87 10.85
C ASP A 151 15.69 7.15 10.24
N ALA A 152 15.65 5.81 10.26
CA ALA A 152 14.50 5.06 9.79
C ALA A 152 13.25 5.41 10.60
N PRO A 153 12.10 5.71 9.95
CA PRO A 153 10.86 5.97 10.68
C PRO A 153 10.43 4.74 11.50
N ALA A 154 9.59 4.97 12.51
CA ALA A 154 9.05 3.89 13.33
C ALA A 154 8.13 3.00 12.50
N ALA A 155 8.28 1.69 12.63
CA ALA A 155 7.39 0.74 11.97
C ALA A 155 5.96 0.89 12.51
N ASN A 156 4.98 0.87 11.60
CA ASN A 156 3.56 0.96 11.92
C ASN A 156 2.74 -0.21 11.35
N SER A 157 3.37 -1.11 10.57
CA SER A 157 2.75 -2.32 10.06
C SER A 157 3.72 -3.49 9.98
N ILE A 158 3.16 -4.71 9.94
CA ILE A 158 3.86 -5.96 9.66
C ILE A 158 3.02 -6.69 8.61
N VAL A 159 3.61 -6.94 7.44
CA VAL A 159 2.97 -7.66 6.35
C VAL A 159 3.81 -8.90 6.04
N PRO A 160 3.34 -10.11 6.39
CA PRO A 160 4.05 -11.34 6.06
C PRO A 160 4.22 -11.49 4.55
N ALA A 161 5.42 -11.89 4.13
CA ALA A 161 5.77 -12.12 2.74
C ALA A 161 6.55 -13.43 2.59
N ALA A 162 6.53 -13.99 1.38
CA ALA A 162 7.33 -15.14 1.01
C ALA A 162 8.11 -14.87 -0.26
N ALA A 163 9.34 -15.39 -0.32
CA ALA A 163 10.18 -15.35 -1.51
C ALA A 163 10.75 -16.74 -1.81
N VAL A 164 11.10 -16.99 -3.06
CA VAL A 164 11.66 -18.28 -3.47
C VAL A 164 12.98 -18.12 -4.22
N ALA A 165 14.03 -18.72 -3.69
CA ALA A 165 15.25 -19.01 -4.42
C ALA A 165 15.03 -20.26 -5.27
N ILE A 166 14.59 -20.05 -6.51
CA ILE A 166 14.34 -21.10 -7.48
C ILE A 166 15.65 -21.45 -8.21
N GLU A 167 16.04 -22.72 -8.12
CA GLU A 167 17.20 -23.28 -8.81
C GLU A 167 16.77 -24.07 -10.06
N CYS A 168 17.46 -23.80 -11.18
CA CYS A 168 17.39 -24.57 -12.42
C CYS A 168 18.81 -24.71 -12.98
N GLU A 169 19.23 -25.94 -13.27
CA GLU A 169 20.57 -26.26 -13.81
C GLU A 169 21.74 -25.61 -13.05
N GLY A 170 21.65 -25.55 -11.71
CA GLY A 170 22.71 -24.97 -10.87
C GLY A 170 22.71 -23.43 -10.77
N CYS A 171 21.79 -22.76 -11.47
CA CYS A 171 21.62 -21.31 -11.46
C CYS A 171 20.37 -20.91 -10.68
N ILE A 172 20.40 -19.73 -10.07
CA ILE A 172 19.28 -19.13 -9.35
C ILE A 172 18.64 -18.03 -10.20
N LEU A 173 17.32 -18.01 -10.28
CA LEU A 173 16.60 -16.94 -10.97
C LEU A 173 16.61 -15.66 -10.12
N MET A 174 17.00 -14.56 -10.76
CA MET A 174 16.96 -13.21 -10.20
C MET A 174 16.13 -12.32 -11.11
N LEU A 175 15.27 -11.50 -10.53
CA LEU A 175 14.45 -10.50 -11.23
C LEU A 175 15.01 -9.10 -10.98
N GLN A 176 14.97 -8.23 -11.99
CA GLN A 176 15.36 -6.83 -11.87
C GLN A 176 14.12 -5.97 -11.64
N ARG A 177 14.04 -5.36 -10.46
CA ARG A 177 12.91 -4.52 -10.06
C ARG A 177 12.81 -3.27 -10.92
N ARG A 178 11.59 -2.91 -11.33
CA ARG A 178 11.32 -1.68 -12.10
C ARG A 178 11.63 -0.39 -11.33
N ASP A 179 11.34 -0.36 -10.02
CA ASP A 179 11.40 0.86 -9.20
C ASP A 179 12.82 1.32 -8.86
N SER A 180 13.72 0.36 -8.60
CA SER A 180 15.05 0.59 -8.04
C SER A 180 16.18 0.12 -8.96
N GLY A 181 15.86 -0.76 -9.93
CA GLY A 181 16.84 -1.44 -10.78
C GLY A 181 17.70 -2.47 -10.04
N ASN A 182 17.44 -2.72 -8.75
CA ASN A 182 18.10 -3.74 -7.96
C ASN A 182 17.59 -5.15 -8.34
N TRP A 183 18.44 -6.14 -8.17
CA TRP A 183 18.08 -7.55 -8.38
C TRP A 183 17.47 -8.15 -7.09
N THR A 184 16.48 -9.01 -7.25
CA THR A 184 15.73 -9.63 -6.14
C THR A 184 15.35 -11.07 -6.47
N LEU A 185 15.16 -11.88 -5.43
CA LEU A 185 14.42 -13.12 -5.55
C LEU A 185 12.94 -12.83 -5.87
N PRO A 186 12.27 -13.67 -6.68
CA PRO A 186 10.82 -13.64 -6.84
C PRO A 186 10.08 -13.78 -5.51
N GLY A 187 8.96 -13.10 -5.36
CA GLY A 187 8.14 -13.18 -4.15
C GLY A 187 7.33 -11.93 -3.82
N GLY A 188 6.36 -12.10 -2.94
CA GLY A 188 5.41 -11.06 -2.59
C GLY A 188 4.69 -11.32 -1.27
N THR A 189 3.55 -10.65 -1.10
CA THR A 189 2.82 -10.60 0.17
C THR A 189 1.87 -11.78 0.32
N LEU A 190 1.74 -12.28 1.55
CA LEU A 190 0.79 -13.34 1.88
C LEU A 190 -0.65 -12.84 1.73
N GLU A 191 -1.47 -13.57 0.97
CA GLU A 191 -2.89 -13.33 0.86
C GLU A 191 -3.70 -14.12 1.89
N PHE A 192 -4.95 -13.71 2.12
CA PHE A 192 -5.83 -14.45 3.04
C PHE A 192 -6.20 -15.82 2.47
N GLY A 193 -5.98 -16.86 3.28
CA GLY A 193 -6.39 -18.24 2.96
C GLY A 193 -5.31 -19.11 2.33
N GLU A 194 -4.08 -18.61 2.17
CA GLU A 194 -2.92 -19.39 1.71
C GLU A 194 -1.86 -19.57 2.80
N SER A 195 -0.97 -20.57 2.61
CA SER A 195 0.24 -20.72 3.42
C SER A 195 1.40 -19.90 2.83
N LEU A 196 2.46 -19.64 3.61
CA LEU A 196 3.66 -18.96 3.08
C LEU A 196 4.34 -19.73 1.94
N ALA A 197 4.24 -21.06 1.94
CA ALA A 197 4.78 -21.87 0.85
C ALA A 197 3.93 -21.71 -0.42
N ASP A 198 2.59 -21.72 -0.29
CA ASP A 198 1.68 -21.51 -1.41
C ASP A 198 1.82 -20.09 -1.98
N CYS A 199 1.98 -19.08 -1.12
CA CYS A 199 2.30 -17.70 -1.48
C CYS A 199 3.56 -17.64 -2.36
N ALA A 200 4.65 -18.27 -1.92
CA ALA A 200 5.90 -18.29 -2.70
C ALA A 200 5.73 -18.94 -4.09
N VAL A 201 4.90 -19.98 -4.20
CA VAL A 201 4.58 -20.64 -5.47
C VAL A 201 3.72 -19.74 -6.36
N ARG A 202 2.68 -19.12 -5.80
CA ARG A 202 1.78 -18.19 -6.50
C ARG A 202 2.55 -17.00 -7.05
N GLU A 203 3.29 -16.29 -6.20
CA GLU A 203 4.06 -15.10 -6.57
C GLU A 203 5.07 -15.41 -7.68
N LEU A 204 5.82 -16.52 -7.55
CA LEU A 204 6.70 -16.95 -8.63
C LEU A 204 5.95 -17.19 -9.94
N LYS A 205 4.80 -17.86 -9.88
CA LYS A 205 3.98 -18.14 -11.05
C LYS A 205 3.48 -16.86 -11.72
N GLU A 206 3.06 -15.88 -10.93
CA GLU A 206 2.58 -14.58 -11.39
C GLU A 206 3.70 -13.73 -12.02
N GLU A 207 4.86 -13.64 -11.36
CA GLU A 207 6.00 -12.82 -11.80
C GLU A 207 6.77 -13.43 -12.98
N THR A 208 6.72 -14.75 -13.15
CA THR A 208 7.64 -15.46 -14.06
C THR A 208 6.99 -16.52 -14.96
N GLY A 209 5.76 -16.95 -14.66
CA GLY A 209 5.10 -18.06 -15.35
C GLY A 209 5.61 -19.45 -14.98
N LEU A 210 6.65 -19.57 -14.16
CA LEU A 210 7.27 -20.85 -13.78
C LEU A 210 6.51 -21.59 -12.69
N ASP A 211 6.60 -22.92 -12.72
CA ASP A 211 6.18 -23.80 -11.63
C ASP A 211 7.39 -24.21 -10.79
N VAL A 212 7.22 -24.31 -9.47
CA VAL A 212 8.30 -24.66 -8.55
C VAL A 212 7.88 -25.76 -7.59
N ARG A 213 8.82 -26.65 -7.29
CA ARG A 213 8.71 -27.56 -6.15
C ARG A 213 9.54 -27.02 -5.01
N VAL A 214 8.88 -26.53 -3.97
CA VAL A 214 9.53 -26.09 -2.73
C VAL A 214 10.22 -27.30 -2.07
N THR A 215 11.46 -27.12 -1.64
CA THR A 215 12.31 -28.19 -1.07
C THR A 215 12.76 -27.90 0.36
N GLY A 216 12.69 -26.66 0.81
CA GLY A 216 13.01 -26.30 2.18
C GLY A 216 12.93 -24.79 2.44
N ILE A 217 13.13 -24.42 3.70
CA ILE A 217 13.22 -23.04 4.14
C ILE A 217 14.71 -22.67 4.21
N VAL A 218 15.09 -21.60 3.53
CA VAL A 218 16.43 -20.99 3.65
C VAL A 218 16.51 -20.22 4.96
N GLY A 219 15.47 -19.45 5.27
CA GLY A 219 15.37 -18.83 6.58
C GLY A 219 14.21 -17.86 6.77
N THR A 220 14.10 -17.37 8.00
CA THR A 220 13.19 -16.30 8.39
C THR A 220 13.95 -15.00 8.54
N TYR A 221 13.28 -13.90 8.18
CA TYR A 221 13.82 -12.55 8.24
C TYR A 221 12.77 -11.67 8.93
N THR A 222 12.95 -11.44 10.23
CA THR A 222 12.03 -10.64 11.05
C THR A 222 12.72 -9.50 11.83
N ASP A 223 13.87 -9.05 11.32
CA ASP A 223 14.73 -8.05 11.94
C ASP A 223 14.01 -6.69 12.12
N PRO A 224 13.79 -6.21 13.36
CA PRO A 224 13.05 -4.97 13.62
C PRO A 224 13.77 -3.70 13.16
N ASP A 225 15.07 -3.79 12.89
CA ASP A 225 15.88 -2.68 12.38
C ASP A 225 15.97 -2.67 10.85
N VAL A 226 15.23 -3.56 10.18
CA VAL A 226 15.03 -3.57 8.73
C VAL A 226 13.60 -3.15 8.45
N ARG A 227 13.45 -1.98 7.80
CA ARG A 227 12.16 -1.32 7.61
C ARG A 227 12.02 -0.84 6.18
N ILE A 228 10.80 -0.88 5.66
CA ILE A 228 10.47 -0.45 4.32
C ILE A 228 9.44 0.67 4.46
N ALA A 229 9.83 1.90 4.14
CA ALA A 229 8.92 3.03 4.16
C ALA A 229 8.33 3.28 2.77
N TYR A 230 7.02 3.47 2.73
CA TYR A 230 6.25 3.82 1.54
C TYR A 230 5.78 5.27 1.65
N SER A 231 5.69 5.97 0.52
CA SER A 231 5.27 7.38 0.51
C SER A 231 3.80 7.60 0.85
N ASP A 232 3.02 6.55 1.05
CA ASP A 232 1.66 6.62 1.60
C ASP A 232 1.63 6.65 3.14
N GLY A 233 2.80 6.60 3.79
CA GLY A 233 2.95 6.65 5.25
C GLY A 233 3.07 5.28 5.90
N GLU A 234 2.93 4.19 5.15
CA GLU A 234 3.21 2.87 5.67
C GLU A 234 4.72 2.67 5.91
N VAL A 235 5.06 2.14 7.08
CA VAL A 235 6.42 1.72 7.43
C VAL A 235 6.36 0.27 7.89
N ARG A 236 6.69 -0.63 6.96
CA ARG A 236 6.67 -2.08 7.20
C ARG A 236 7.94 -2.50 7.90
N GLN A 237 7.81 -3.22 9.02
CA GLN A 237 8.91 -4.05 9.53
C GLN A 237 9.09 -5.27 8.62
N GLU A 238 10.34 -5.72 8.44
CA GLU A 238 10.64 -6.94 7.70
C GLU A 238 9.91 -8.15 8.33
N PHE A 239 9.17 -8.88 7.50
CA PHE A 239 8.67 -10.22 7.80
C PHE A 239 8.68 -11.01 6.49
N THR A 240 9.75 -11.74 6.23
CA THR A 240 9.87 -12.57 5.03
C THR A 240 10.35 -13.96 5.37
N VAL A 241 9.75 -14.97 4.74
CA VAL A 241 10.30 -16.33 4.71
C VAL A 241 10.85 -16.61 3.32
N VAL A 242 12.12 -17.00 3.25
CA VAL A 242 12.74 -17.40 1.98
C VAL A 242 12.75 -18.91 1.89
N PHE A 243 12.17 -19.42 0.81
CA PHE A 243 12.16 -20.84 0.47
C PHE A 243 13.22 -21.14 -0.58
N HIS A 244 13.73 -22.37 -0.56
CA HIS A 244 14.48 -22.93 -1.68
C HIS A 244 13.56 -23.84 -2.48
N GLY A 245 13.58 -23.69 -3.80
CA GLY A 245 12.77 -24.47 -4.71
C GLY A 245 13.55 -24.89 -5.95
N VAL A 246 13.07 -25.93 -6.62
CA VAL A 246 13.65 -26.37 -7.90
C VAL A 246 12.58 -26.33 -8.99
N SER A 247 12.99 -25.95 -10.20
CA SER A 247 12.15 -25.96 -11.39
C SER A 247 12.81 -26.77 -12.51
N GLU A 248 11.97 -27.39 -13.34
CA GLU A 248 12.39 -28.01 -14.60
C GLU A 248 12.27 -27.03 -15.78
N GLY A 249 11.50 -25.95 -15.63
CA GLY A 249 11.31 -24.90 -16.63
C GLY A 249 12.33 -23.77 -16.49
N HIS A 250 12.72 -23.20 -17.64
CA HIS A 250 13.67 -22.07 -17.75
C HIS A 250 13.08 -20.84 -18.47
N GLU A 251 11.93 -21.00 -19.12
CA GLU A 251 11.25 -19.93 -19.86
C GLU A 251 10.52 -19.01 -18.87
N VAL A 252 10.94 -17.74 -18.85
CA VAL A 252 10.40 -16.72 -17.94
C VAL A 252 9.55 -15.75 -18.74
N SER A 253 8.32 -15.55 -18.29
CA SER A 253 7.43 -14.48 -18.73
C SER A 253 7.28 -13.48 -17.60
N LEU A 254 7.86 -12.29 -17.78
CA LEU A 254 7.82 -11.23 -16.77
C LEU A 254 6.47 -10.54 -16.71
N ASP A 255 6.13 -10.11 -15.50
CA ASP A 255 5.00 -9.26 -15.20
C ASP A 255 5.33 -7.76 -15.36
N SER A 256 4.51 -6.89 -14.77
CA SER A 256 4.74 -5.45 -14.81
C SER A 256 5.74 -4.95 -13.76
N GLU A 257 6.01 -5.69 -12.69
CA GLU A 257 6.90 -5.26 -11.59
C GLU A 257 8.38 -5.36 -11.94
N SER A 258 8.72 -6.25 -12.87
CA SER A 258 10.09 -6.50 -13.30
C SER A 258 10.42 -5.94 -14.68
N THR A 259 11.67 -5.52 -14.88
CA THR A 259 12.20 -5.05 -16.18
C THR A 259 13.14 -6.04 -16.85
N GLY A 260 13.55 -7.09 -16.15
CA GLY A 260 14.46 -8.10 -16.66
C GLY A 260 14.59 -9.28 -15.70
N PHE A 261 15.16 -10.38 -16.20
CA PHE A 261 15.50 -11.55 -15.39
C PHE A 261 16.87 -12.09 -15.81
N ARG A 262 17.50 -12.84 -14.91
CA ARG A 262 18.72 -13.62 -15.17
C ARG A 262 18.71 -14.91 -14.37
N TRP A 263 19.13 -15.99 -15.02
CA TRP A 263 19.64 -17.17 -14.33
C TRP A 263 21.10 -16.92 -14.00
N VAL A 264 21.42 -16.87 -12.71
CA VAL A 264 22.73 -16.43 -12.20
C VAL A 264 23.40 -17.59 -11.49
N SER A 265 24.68 -17.82 -11.80
CA SER A 265 25.45 -18.85 -11.12
C SER A 265 25.67 -18.49 -9.65
N LYS A 266 25.84 -19.50 -8.79
CA LYS A 266 25.99 -19.31 -7.34
C LYS A 266 27.19 -18.39 -6.99
N ASP A 267 28.25 -18.45 -7.80
CA ASP A 267 29.47 -17.66 -7.61
C ASP A 267 29.28 -16.17 -7.99
N GLU A 268 28.31 -15.85 -8.85
CA GLU A 268 28.08 -14.49 -9.38
C GLU A 268 26.91 -13.78 -8.68
N LEU A 269 26.15 -14.47 -7.81
CA LEU A 269 24.95 -13.92 -7.17
C LEU A 269 25.22 -12.62 -6.42
N LEU A 270 26.33 -12.55 -5.69
CA LEU A 270 26.68 -11.42 -4.85
C LEU A 270 27.29 -10.24 -5.64
N ASP A 271 27.59 -10.43 -6.92
CA ASP A 271 28.10 -9.39 -7.83
C ASP A 271 26.97 -8.53 -8.42
N LEU A 272 25.72 -8.98 -8.29
CA LEU A 272 24.56 -8.21 -8.70
C LEU A 272 24.43 -6.93 -7.86
N ARG A 273 23.78 -5.93 -8.46
CA ARG A 273 23.32 -4.75 -7.72
C ARG A 273 22.12 -5.14 -6.85
N LEU A 274 22.37 -5.33 -5.56
CA LEU A 274 21.40 -5.83 -4.58
C LEU A 274 21.10 -4.77 -3.51
N ALA A 275 19.88 -4.80 -2.97
CA ALA A 275 19.61 -4.17 -1.67
C ALA A 275 20.28 -4.99 -0.55
N ASP A 276 20.61 -4.35 0.58
CA ASP A 276 21.29 -5.02 1.70
C ASP A 276 20.51 -6.22 2.24
N SER A 277 19.18 -6.12 2.32
CA SER A 277 18.31 -7.22 2.73
C SER A 277 18.41 -8.42 1.78
N GLN A 278 18.43 -8.17 0.46
CA GLN A 278 18.57 -9.23 -0.54
C GLN A 278 19.99 -9.83 -0.55
N ARG A 279 21.03 -9.02 -0.34
CA ARG A 279 22.40 -9.53 -0.18
C ARG A 279 22.49 -10.53 0.97
N ARG A 280 21.96 -10.19 2.16
CA ARG A 280 21.91 -11.11 3.30
C ARG A 280 21.18 -12.42 2.98
N ARG A 281 20.02 -12.32 2.32
CA ARG A 281 19.21 -13.50 1.91
C ARG A 281 19.98 -14.42 0.97
N LEU A 282 20.76 -13.87 0.03
CA LEU A 282 21.60 -14.67 -0.87
C LEU A 282 22.81 -15.27 -0.16
N GLU A 283 23.44 -14.58 0.79
CA GLU A 283 24.50 -15.15 1.63
C GLU A 283 24.00 -16.31 2.50
N ASP A 284 22.78 -16.19 3.04
CA ASP A 284 22.09 -17.26 3.77
C ASP A 284 21.71 -18.42 2.84
N LEU A 285 21.26 -18.15 1.60
CA LEU A 285 21.01 -19.17 0.58
C LEU A 285 22.27 -19.97 0.25
N LEU A 286 23.41 -19.29 0.03
CA LEU A 286 24.66 -19.97 -0.29
C LEU A 286 25.13 -20.88 0.85
N ARG A 287 24.93 -20.47 2.10
CA ARG A 287 25.18 -21.32 3.28
C ARG A 287 24.22 -22.52 3.32
N TYR A 288 22.93 -22.26 3.16
CA TYR A 288 21.91 -23.31 3.11
C TYR A 288 22.21 -24.37 2.04
N LEU A 289 22.65 -23.95 0.85
CA LEU A 289 23.03 -24.87 -0.24
C LEU A 289 24.33 -25.63 0.04
N ALA A 290 25.25 -25.06 0.81
CA ALA A 290 26.53 -25.68 1.12
C ALA A 290 26.44 -26.73 2.23
N ASP A 291 25.68 -26.46 3.30
CA ASP A 291 25.67 -27.31 4.49
C ASP A 291 24.29 -27.51 5.14
N GLY A 292 23.22 -26.96 4.55
CA GLY A 292 21.86 -27.05 5.07
C GLY A 292 21.55 -26.09 6.22
N THR A 293 22.47 -25.18 6.58
CA THR A 293 22.23 -24.20 7.65
C THR A 293 21.10 -23.24 7.28
N GLN A 294 20.08 -23.19 8.14
CA GLN A 294 18.95 -22.28 8.00
C GLN A 294 19.18 -21.02 8.82
N ARG A 295 18.77 -19.86 8.29
CA ARG A 295 18.71 -18.61 9.05
C ARG A 295 17.45 -18.59 9.92
N ILE A 296 17.62 -18.38 11.21
CA ILE A 296 16.54 -18.10 12.16
C ILE A 296 16.78 -16.69 12.69
N ALA A 297 15.92 -15.76 12.27
CA ALA A 297 15.93 -14.33 12.65
C ALA A 297 14.59 -13.67 12.39
#